data_AF-A0A6V7M4X3-F1
#
_entry.id   AF-A0A6V7M4X3-F1
#
_cell.length_a   1.000
_cell.length_b   1.000
_cell.length_c   1.000
_cell.angle_alpha   90.00
_cell.angle_beta   90.00
_cell.angle_gamma   90.00
#
_symmetry.space_group_name_H-M   'P 1'
#
loop_
_entity.id
_entity.type
_entity.pdbx_description
1 polymer ?
#
loop_
_entity_poly.entity_id
_entity_poly.type
_entity_poly.pdbx_seq_one_letter_code
_entity_poly.pdbx_strand_id
1 'polypeptide(L)'
;RFNTASRGEYSQSRKMRTCAAIFRSTSLEILKNLSIGGGSGGVHFVRCIRADLEGKPRGFYREVVRQQIRALALLDTAKARQKGYPHRVPFQEFLR
;
A
#
# COMPACT_ATOMS: atom_id res chain seq x y z
N ARG A 1 -17.62 12.41 16.82
CA ARG A 1 -18.68 13.37 17.23
C ARG A 1 -18.18 14.76 16.86
N PHE A 2 -18.85 15.45 15.93
CA PHE A 2 -18.49 16.82 15.58
C PHE A 2 -18.95 17.75 16.71
N ASN A 3 -18.05 18.63 17.16
CA ASN A 3 -18.35 19.55 18.24
C ASN A 3 -19.13 20.75 17.67
N THR A 4 -20.44 20.76 17.87
CA THR A 4 -21.37 21.83 17.48
C THR A 4 -21.45 22.96 18.50
N ALA A 5 -20.71 22.88 19.62
CA ALA A 5 -20.85 23.83 20.72
C ALA A 5 -20.19 25.20 20.47
N SER A 6 -19.31 25.35 19.46
CA SER A 6 -18.52 26.59 19.30
C SER A 6 -19.25 27.75 18.62
N ARG A 7 -20.49 27.57 18.11
CA ARG A 7 -21.29 28.63 17.44
C ARG A 7 -20.48 29.56 16.50
N GLY A 8 -19.46 29.04 15.81
CA GLY A 8 -18.61 29.80 14.89
C GLY A 8 -17.40 30.52 15.49
N GLU A 9 -17.26 30.56 16.82
CA GLU A 9 -16.12 31.17 17.51
C GLU A 9 -15.07 30.08 17.79
N TYR A 10 -14.21 29.81 16.80
CA TYR A 10 -13.02 29.01 17.05
C TYR A 10 -12.02 29.85 17.83
N SER A 11 -12.01 29.70 19.16
CA SER A 11 -10.84 30.09 19.95
C SER A 11 -9.64 29.40 19.32
N GLN A 12 -8.67 30.19 18.83
CA GLN A 12 -7.41 29.73 18.23
C GLN A 12 -6.55 29.03 19.29
N SER A 13 -7.07 27.94 19.87
CA SER A 13 -6.32 27.02 20.68
C SER A 13 -5.30 26.37 19.75
N ARG A 14 -4.08 26.88 19.82
CA ARG A 14 -2.88 26.29 19.23
C ARG A 14 -2.97 24.77 19.38
N LYS A 15 -3.13 24.06 18.25
CA LYS A 15 -3.13 22.58 18.05
C LYS A 15 -4.43 21.96 17.49
N MET A 16 -5.43 22.71 17.02
CA MET A 16 -6.51 22.06 16.26
C MET A 16 -6.00 21.61 14.86
N ARG A 17 -5.74 20.32 14.69
CA ARG A 17 -5.35 19.74 13.40
C ARG A 17 -6.59 19.29 12.63
N THR A 18 -6.66 19.64 11.35
CA THR A 18 -7.69 19.09 10.46
C THR A 18 -7.48 17.59 10.27
N CYS A 19 -8.53 16.86 9.87
CA CYS A 19 -8.41 15.43 9.54
C CYS A 19 -7.32 15.19 8.47
N ALA A 20 -7.21 16.08 7.48
CA ALA A 20 -6.17 16.02 6.46
C ALA A 20 -4.75 16.20 7.05
N ALA A 21 -4.58 17.11 8.01
CA ALA A 21 -3.30 17.33 8.67
C ALA A 21 -2.88 16.12 9.53
N ILE A 22 -3.83 15.42 10.15
CA ILE A 22 -3.58 14.16 10.87
C ILE A 22 -3.19 13.06 9.87
N PHE A 23 -4.00 12.84 8.83
CA PHE A 23 -3.74 11.84 7.79
C PHE A 23 -2.36 12.01 7.15
N ARG A 24 -1.96 13.24 6.82
CA ARG A 24 -0.63 13.54 6.29
C ARG A 24 0.47 13.13 7.27
N SER A 25 0.34 13.48 8.55
CA SER A 25 1.31 13.13 9.60
C SER A 25 1.52 11.63 9.67
N THR A 26 0.42 10.89 9.81
CA THR A 26 0.43 9.44 10.01
C THR A 26 0.95 8.72 8.77
N SER A 27 0.54 9.16 7.58
CA SER A 27 1.02 8.58 6.32
C SER A 27 2.54 8.75 6.15
N LEU A 28 3.09 9.91 6.51
CA LEU A 28 4.53 10.15 6.45
C LEU A 28 5.30 9.27 7.43
N GLU A 29 4.77 9.04 8.62
CA GLU A 29 5.38 8.15 9.61
C GLU A 29 5.40 6.69 9.13
N ILE A 30 4.28 6.20 8.59
CA ILE A 30 4.18 4.86 8.01
C ILE A 30 5.19 4.70 6.87
N LEU A 31 5.27 5.67 5.96
CA LEU A 31 6.22 5.62 4.84
C LEU A 31 7.68 5.57 5.33
N LYS A 32 8.04 6.33 6.37
CA LYS A 32 9.37 6.27 6.97
C LYS A 32 9.66 4.88 7.50
N ASN A 33 8.74 4.30 8.27
CA ASN A 33 8.92 2.97 8.86
C ASN A 33 9.05 1.88 7.78
N LEU A 34 8.24 1.96 6.72
CA LEU A 34 8.33 1.05 5.57
C LEU A 34 9.60 1.26 4.73
N SER A 35 10.18 2.47 4.72
CA SER A 35 11.41 2.77 3.98
C SER A 35 12.68 2.31 4.68
N ILE A 36 12.66 2.20 6.01
CA ILE A 36 13.83 1.86 6.84
C ILE A 36 13.99 0.33 6.99
N GLY A 37 12.89 -0.43 6.89
CA GLY A 37 12.90 -1.88 6.99
C GLY A 37 13.47 -2.56 5.73
N GLY A 38 14.80 -2.66 5.62
CA GLY A 38 15.38 -3.37 4.49
C GLY A 38 16.89 -3.35 4.35
N GLY A 39 17.64 -3.49 5.45
CA GLY A 39 18.98 -4.08 5.33
C GLY A 39 18.82 -5.44 4.65
N SER A 40 19.29 -5.56 3.40
CA SER A 40 19.35 -6.81 2.64
C SER A 40 17.99 -7.51 2.36
N GLY A 41 17.02 -6.81 1.76
CA GLY A 41 16.02 -7.48 0.91
C GLY A 41 14.76 -8.08 1.55
N GLY A 42 14.26 -7.55 2.67
CA GLY A 42 13.13 -8.12 3.43
C GLY A 42 11.69 -7.75 3.01
N VAL A 43 11.46 -6.98 1.94
CA VAL A 43 10.09 -6.55 1.57
C VAL A 43 9.55 -7.37 0.41
N HIS A 44 8.46 -8.10 0.69
CA HIS A 44 7.66 -8.80 -0.31
C HIS A 44 6.45 -7.98 -0.70
N PHE A 45 6.12 -7.95 -1.99
CA PHE A 45 4.96 -7.22 -2.51
C PHE A 45 3.91 -8.19 -3.03
N VAL A 46 2.68 -8.07 -2.52
CA VAL A 46 1.50 -8.78 -3.02
C VAL A 46 0.59 -7.78 -3.72
N ARG A 47 0.20 -8.09 -4.96
CA ARG A 47 -0.71 -7.26 -5.76
C ARG A 47 -2.02 -8.02 -5.95
N CYS A 48 -3.03 -7.66 -5.15
CA CYS A 48 -4.35 -8.26 -5.27
C CYS A 48 -5.05 -7.76 -6.54
N ILE A 49 -5.73 -8.66 -7.26
CA ILE A 49 -6.52 -8.37 -8.45
C ILE A 49 -7.94 -8.85 -8.22
N ARG A 50 -8.92 -7.97 -8.42
CA ARG A 50 -10.33 -8.33 -8.39
C ARG A 50 -10.69 -9.06 -9.69
N ALA A 51 -11.07 -10.33 -9.58
CA ALA A 51 -11.35 -11.18 -10.74
C ALA A 51 -12.71 -10.88 -11.39
N ASP A 52 -13.74 -10.56 -10.60
CA ASP A 52 -15.08 -10.18 -11.07
C ASP A 52 -15.72 -9.13 -10.14
N LEU A 53 -16.87 -8.58 -10.54
CA LEU A 53 -17.58 -7.54 -9.77
C LEU A 53 -18.71 -8.07 -8.90
N GLU A 54 -19.04 -9.35 -9.00
CA GLU A 54 -20.21 -9.98 -8.37
C GLU A 54 -19.83 -10.81 -7.12
N GLY A 55 -18.54 -10.98 -6.85
CA GLY A 55 -18.04 -11.81 -5.76
C GLY A 55 -18.24 -13.30 -6.00
N LYS A 56 -18.39 -13.71 -7.27
CA LYS A 56 -18.68 -15.10 -7.61
C LYS A 56 -17.38 -15.92 -7.58
N PRO A 57 -17.32 -17.05 -6.85
CA PRO A 57 -16.17 -17.93 -6.93
C PRO A 57 -15.91 -18.34 -8.38
N ARG A 58 -14.67 -18.19 -8.83
CA ARG A 58 -14.23 -18.48 -10.22
C ARG A 58 -14.83 -17.54 -11.28
N GLY A 59 -15.42 -16.41 -10.90
CA GLY A 59 -15.75 -15.34 -11.84
C GLY A 59 -14.49 -14.71 -12.44
N PHE A 60 -14.54 -14.34 -13.72
CA PHE A 60 -13.40 -13.72 -14.40
C PHE A 60 -13.84 -12.72 -15.47
N TYR A 61 -13.72 -11.43 -15.16
CA TYR A 61 -14.04 -10.31 -16.03
C TYR A 61 -12.77 -9.78 -16.65
N ARG A 62 -12.46 -10.26 -17.86
CA ARG A 62 -11.21 -10.00 -18.56
C ARG A 62 -10.84 -8.53 -18.63
N GLU A 63 -11.80 -7.64 -18.92
CA GLU A 63 -11.53 -6.20 -19.04
C GLU A 63 -11.18 -5.57 -17.69
N VAL A 64 -11.89 -5.96 -16.62
CA VAL A 64 -11.65 -5.51 -15.26
C VAL A 64 -10.25 -5.93 -14.79
N VAL A 65 -9.87 -7.18 -15.06
CA VAL A 65 -8.54 -7.71 -14.75
C VAL A 65 -7.46 -7.00 -15.58
N ARG A 66 -7.68 -6.83 -16.89
CA ARG A 66 -6.74 -6.13 -17.79
C ARG A 66 -6.48 -4.70 -17.34
N GLN A 67 -7.53 -3.96 -16.97
CA GLN A 67 -7.41 -2.58 -16.50
C GLN A 67 -6.57 -2.51 -15.22
N GLN A 68 -6.82 -3.40 -14.25
CA GLN A 68 -6.04 -3.47 -13.01
C GLN A 68 -4.57 -3.83 -13.27
N ILE A 69 -4.28 -4.78 -14.16
CA ILE A 69 -2.91 -5.16 -14.53
C ILE A 69 -2.12 -3.94 -15.05
N ARG A 70 -2.76 -3.08 -15.85
CA ARG A 70 -2.15 -1.84 -16.34
C ARG A 70 -2.03 -0.79 -15.23
N ALA A 71 -3.11 -0.53 -14.49
CA ALA A 71 -3.14 0.49 -13.44
C ALA A 71 -2.16 0.22 -12.29
N LEU A 72 -1.89 -1.06 -11.99
CA LEU A 72 -0.95 -1.49 -10.95
C LEU A 72 0.48 -1.69 -11.48
N ALA A 73 0.76 -1.36 -12.74
CA ALA A 73 2.06 -1.53 -13.40
C ALA A 73 2.62 -2.97 -13.27
N LEU A 74 1.74 -3.98 -13.32
CA LEU A 74 2.15 -5.37 -13.16
C LEU A 74 3.03 -5.85 -14.31
N LEU A 75 2.73 -5.43 -15.55
CA LEU A 75 3.55 -5.78 -16.71
C LEU A 75 4.96 -5.20 -16.61
N ASP A 76 5.10 -3.95 -16.19
CA ASP A 76 6.41 -3.30 -16.05
C ASP A 76 7.19 -3.89 -14.88
N THR A 77 6.51 -4.19 -13.77
CA THR A 77 7.11 -4.88 -12.62
C THR A 77 7.61 -6.28 -13.02
N ALA A 78 6.81 -7.05 -13.76
CA ALA A 78 7.19 -8.38 -14.25
C ALA A 78 8.40 -8.31 -15.19
N LYS A 79 8.41 -7.37 -16.14
CA LYS A 79 9.56 -7.13 -17.02
C LYS A 79 10.82 -6.75 -16.24
N ALA A 80 10.71 -5.81 -15.29
CA ALA A 80 11.85 -5.36 -14.49
C ALA A 80 12.38 -6.44 -13.52
N ARG A 81 11.54 -7.40 -13.13
CA ARG A 81 11.89 -8.49 -12.19
C ARG A 81 12.08 -9.84 -12.87
N GLN A 82 12.15 -9.89 -14.20
CA GLN A 82 12.29 -11.13 -14.97
C GLN A 82 13.49 -12.01 -14.56
N LYS A 83 14.58 -11.40 -14.06
CA LYS A 83 15.79 -12.08 -13.54
C LYS A 83 15.91 -11.95 -12.01
N GLY A 84 14.85 -11.52 -11.34
CA GLY A 84 14.80 -11.36 -9.89
C GLY A 84 14.44 -12.65 -9.17
N TYR A 85 14.65 -12.66 -7.86
CA TYR A 85 14.31 -13.80 -6.99
C TYR A 85 13.21 -13.40 -6.02
N PRO A 86 12.06 -14.11 -6.01
CA PRO A 86 10.96 -13.84 -5.06
C PRO A 86 11.30 -14.26 -3.63
N HIS A 87 12.28 -15.16 -3.48
CA HIS A 87 12.77 -15.66 -2.21
C HIS A 87 14.31 -15.55 -2.19
N ARG A 88 14.87 -15.13 -1.06
CA ARG A 88 16.31 -14.91 -0.88
C ARG A 88 16.74 -15.58 0.42
N VAL A 89 17.47 -16.68 0.28
CA VAL A 89 17.99 -17.46 1.42
C VAL A 89 19.47 -17.12 1.59
N PRO A 90 19.95 -16.84 2.81
CA PRO A 90 21.38 -16.75 3.08
C PRO A 90 22.11 -18.03 2.68
N PHE A 91 23.32 -17.91 2.12
CA PHE A 91 24.05 -19.07 1.59
C PHE A 91 24.28 -20.17 2.64
N GLN A 92 24.55 -19.80 3.91
CA GLN A 92 24.71 -20.76 4.99
C GLN A 92 23.43 -21.57 5.28
N GLU A 93 22.26 -20.94 5.19
CA GLU A 93 20.98 -21.64 5.37
C GLU A 93 20.68 -22.55 4.17
N PHE A 94 21.06 -22.13 2.96
CA PHE A 94 20.91 -22.94 1.75
C PHE A 94 21.75 -24.23 1.76
N LEU A 95 22.92 -24.22 2.42
CA LEU A 95 23.83 -25.37 2.48
C LEU A 95 23.50 -26.39 3.59
N ARG A 96 22.58 -26.05 4.50
CA ARG A 96 22.21 -26.90 5.64
C ARG A 96 21.23 -27.99 5.23
#